data_AF-E8Z6Z3-F1
#
_entry.id   AF-E8Z6Z3-F1
#
_cell.length_a   1.000
_cell.length_b   1.000
_cell.length_c   1.000
_cell.angle_alpha   90.00
_cell.angle_beta   90.00
_cell.angle_gamma   90.00
#
_symmetry.space_group_name_H-M   'P 1'
#
loop_
_entity.id
_entity.type
_entity.pdbx_description
1 polymer ?
#
loop_
_entity_poly.entity_id
_entity_poly.type
_entity_poly.pdbx_seq_one_letter_code
_entity_poly.pdbx_strand_id
1 'polypeptide(L)'
;MPASKRGQCAEADSDDSSTPPPLPEVLNDTYDIKGKLGSGSYSEVHLGIERKTGIAVAVKFEWIYADKTGKLLDEVDFYRKLAEAGSIGVPKIRWSGSDGEYNIMVMDLLGPSIEDLLHSSGKRLSLTSVLMLGFKMVGCVEFVHQCGILHRDIKPNNFTIGAGEHKDSIFIMDFGLAKRYLDADGQHIPEAKKKGLTGTVRYTTLNVHRGIEPSRRDDLGAIGYVLIYPCARRMPVAGINAKSKRTKQRHIGRKKEQISHEDLCKEAAARVRKDLDILGPFEI
;
A
#
# COMPACT_ATOMS: atom_id res chain seq x y z
N MET A 1 -41.23 59.64 18.78
CA MET A 1 -41.78 58.27 18.74
C MET A 1 -42.48 58.06 17.40
N PRO A 2 -42.40 56.91 16.70
CA PRO A 2 -41.73 55.65 17.03
C PRO A 2 -40.60 55.26 16.04
N ALA A 3 -39.79 54.29 16.46
CA ALA A 3 -38.69 53.68 15.72
C ALA A 3 -39.19 52.49 14.87
N SER A 4 -38.69 52.38 13.63
CA SER A 4 -38.90 51.23 12.75
C SER A 4 -37.74 50.24 12.91
N LYS A 5 -37.99 49.12 13.60
CA LYS A 5 -37.07 47.97 13.66
C LYS A 5 -37.09 47.23 12.32
N ARG A 6 -35.98 47.28 11.56
CA ARG A 6 -35.70 46.29 10.51
C ARG A 6 -35.24 45.00 11.18
N GLY A 7 -35.83 43.89 10.76
CA GLY A 7 -35.48 42.54 11.22
C GLY A 7 -34.04 42.20 10.89
N GLN A 8 -33.35 41.61 11.86
CA GLN A 8 -32.14 40.85 11.63
C GLN A 8 -32.58 39.49 11.11
N CYS A 9 -32.29 39.21 9.84
CA CYS A 9 -32.14 37.84 9.38
C CYS A 9 -30.93 37.26 10.14
N ALA A 10 -31.14 36.16 10.85
CA ALA A 10 -30.05 35.34 11.32
C ALA A 10 -29.28 34.84 10.09
N GLU A 11 -28.06 35.33 9.91
CA GLU A 11 -27.11 34.70 9.01
C GLU A 11 -26.81 33.32 9.63
N ALA A 12 -27.27 32.28 8.94
CA ALA A 12 -26.81 30.94 9.19
C ALA A 12 -25.32 30.89 8.83
N ASP A 13 -24.48 30.69 9.84
CA ASP A 13 -23.07 30.40 9.65
C ASP A 13 -22.95 29.22 8.67
N SER A 14 -22.36 29.50 7.52
CA SER A 14 -22.01 28.49 6.53
C SER A 14 -20.71 27.86 7.02
N ASP A 15 -20.83 26.64 7.52
CA ASP A 15 -19.73 25.84 8.06
C ASP A 15 -18.72 25.55 6.93
N ASP A 16 -17.57 26.21 6.99
CA ASP A 16 -16.47 26.09 6.03
C ASP A 16 -15.73 24.77 6.27
N SER A 17 -16.28 23.69 5.70
CA SER A 17 -15.77 22.29 5.76
C SER A 17 -14.45 22.05 5.00
N SER A 18 -13.48 22.95 5.12
CA SER A 18 -12.20 22.85 4.40
C SER A 18 -11.14 22.00 5.12
N THR A 19 -11.37 21.59 6.37
CA THR A 19 -10.42 20.78 7.15
C THR A 19 -11.10 19.66 7.95
N PRO A 20 -10.45 18.49 8.08
CA PRO A 20 -10.96 17.41 8.91
C PRO A 20 -10.98 17.79 10.40
N PRO A 21 -12.00 17.37 11.17
CA PRO A 21 -12.07 17.63 12.61
C PRO A 21 -10.90 16.95 13.36
N PRO A 22 -10.62 17.32 14.62
CA PRO A 22 -9.61 16.63 15.41
C PRO A 22 -10.01 15.16 15.65
N LEU A 23 -9.03 14.26 15.61
CA LEU A 23 -9.24 12.86 15.95
C LEU A 23 -9.57 12.69 17.45
N PRO A 24 -10.38 11.69 17.83
CA PRO A 24 -10.66 11.40 19.23
C PRO A 24 -9.41 10.89 19.96
N GLU A 25 -9.24 11.26 21.23
CA GLU A 25 -8.19 10.69 22.09
C GLU A 25 -8.46 9.21 22.42
N VAL A 26 -9.73 8.81 22.43
CA VAL A 26 -10.20 7.48 22.79
C VAL A 26 -11.26 7.04 21.79
N LEU A 27 -11.06 5.88 21.17
CA LEU A 27 -11.98 5.30 20.22
C LEU A 27 -12.77 4.15 20.87
N ASN A 28 -14.10 4.27 20.84
CA ASN A 28 -15.06 3.25 21.32
C ASN A 28 -14.76 2.73 22.74
N ASP A 29 -14.34 3.62 23.64
CA ASP A 29 -13.89 3.32 25.02
C ASP A 29 -12.84 2.19 25.15
N THR A 30 -12.22 1.80 24.04
CA THR A 30 -11.40 0.58 23.92
C THR A 30 -9.97 0.90 23.52
N TYR A 31 -9.76 1.86 22.62
CA TYR A 31 -8.44 2.16 22.08
C TYR A 31 -8.03 3.60 22.42
N ASP A 32 -6.93 3.75 23.15
CA ASP A 32 -6.30 5.07 23.29
C ASP A 32 -5.53 5.42 22.03
N ILE A 33 -5.88 6.52 21.38
CA ILE A 33 -5.21 7.00 20.18
C ILE A 33 -3.97 7.79 20.57
N LYS A 34 -2.83 7.46 19.96
CA LYS A 34 -1.51 8.03 20.24
C LYS A 34 -0.97 8.71 18.97
N GLY A 35 0.35 8.79 18.87
CA GLY A 35 1.05 9.49 17.79
C GLY A 35 0.75 8.93 16.40
N LYS A 36 0.87 9.82 15.40
CA LYS A 36 0.72 9.49 13.98
C LYS A 36 1.86 8.60 13.50
N LEU A 37 1.52 7.51 12.82
CA LEU A 37 2.46 6.59 12.17
C LEU A 37 2.66 6.93 10.69
N GLY A 38 1.63 7.45 10.03
CA GLY A 38 1.72 7.78 8.61
C GLY A 38 0.50 8.50 8.07
N SER A 39 0.63 8.98 6.83
CA SER A 39 -0.45 9.63 6.08
C SER A 39 -0.52 9.09 4.66
N GLY A 40 -1.73 8.72 4.24
CA GLY A 40 -2.10 8.52 2.85
C GLY A 40 -2.62 9.82 2.23
N SER A 41 -3.17 9.71 1.01
CA SER A 41 -3.78 10.87 0.34
C SER A 41 -5.07 11.36 0.99
N TYR A 42 -5.81 10.46 1.66
CA TYR A 42 -7.16 10.72 2.21
C TYR A 42 -7.38 10.07 3.58
N SER A 43 -6.33 9.47 4.14
CA SER A 43 -6.38 8.75 5.39
C SER A 43 -5.13 9.01 6.21
N GLU A 44 -5.23 8.92 7.52
CA GLU A 44 -4.08 8.91 8.41
C GLU A 44 -4.08 7.66 9.28
N VAL A 45 -2.88 7.22 9.66
CA VAL A 45 -2.67 6.03 10.47
C VAL A 45 -2.00 6.45 11.75
N HIS A 46 -2.57 6.03 12.88
CA HIS A 46 -2.12 6.34 14.22
C HIS A 46 -1.79 5.05 14.98
N LEU A 47 -0.87 5.17 15.95
CA LEU A 47 -0.68 4.16 16.97
C LEU A 47 -1.89 4.20 17.91
N GLY A 48 -2.48 3.05 18.18
CA GLY A 48 -3.47 2.89 19.24
C GLY A 48 -2.97 1.90 20.31
N ILE A 49 -3.50 2.00 21.52
CA ILE A 49 -3.28 1.02 22.60
C ILE A 49 -4.64 0.50 23.06
N GLU A 50 -4.87 -0.81 22.97
CA GLU A 50 -6.08 -1.43 23.51
C GLU A 50 -6.03 -1.41 25.04
N ARG A 51 -7.00 -0.73 25.67
CA ARG A 51 -7.02 -0.46 27.12
C ARG A 51 -7.00 -1.71 27.99
N LYS A 52 -7.71 -2.76 27.55
CA LYS A 52 -7.87 -3.99 28.34
C LYS A 52 -6.61 -4.85 28.37
N THR A 53 -5.89 -4.90 27.25
CA THR A 53 -4.78 -5.85 27.03
C THR A 53 -3.42 -5.16 27.01
N GLY A 54 -3.38 -3.83 26.82
CA GLY A 54 -2.16 -3.07 26.56
C GLY A 54 -1.57 -3.31 25.16
N ILE A 55 -2.24 -4.08 24.29
CA ILE A 55 -1.74 -4.42 22.97
C ILE A 55 -1.73 -3.19 22.06
N ALA A 56 -0.60 -2.97 21.41
CA ALA A 56 -0.45 -1.90 20.42
C ALA A 56 -1.12 -2.28 19.09
N VAL A 57 -1.82 -1.33 18.48
CA VAL A 57 -2.58 -1.48 17.24
C VAL A 57 -2.30 -0.34 16.27
N ALA A 58 -2.59 -0.55 14.98
CA ALA A 58 -2.63 0.51 13.99
C ALA A 58 -4.08 0.93 13.75
N VAL A 59 -4.37 2.23 13.83
CA VAL A 59 -5.72 2.80 13.63
C VAL A 59 -5.70 3.71 12.43
N LYS A 60 -6.40 3.32 11.36
CA LYS A 60 -6.53 4.09 10.12
C LYS A 60 -7.84 4.85 10.13
N PHE A 61 -7.76 6.17 9.97
CA PHE A 61 -8.89 7.09 9.85
C PHE A 61 -9.00 7.59 8.41
N GLU A 62 -10.17 7.49 7.80
CA GLU A 62 -10.52 8.08 6.50
C GLU A 62 -11.61 9.12 6.72
N TRP A 63 -11.32 10.39 6.46
CA TRP A 63 -12.30 11.47 6.56
C TRP A 63 -13.30 11.36 5.41
N ILE A 64 -14.60 11.29 5.70
CA ILE A 64 -15.62 10.96 4.70
C ILE A 64 -15.78 12.05 3.62
N TYR A 65 -15.48 13.32 3.94
CA TYR A 65 -15.66 14.43 3.01
C TYR A 65 -14.46 14.73 2.11
N ALA A 66 -13.33 14.02 2.28
CA ALA A 66 -12.23 14.18 1.34
C ALA A 66 -12.62 13.72 -0.08
N ASP A 67 -12.09 14.38 -1.11
CA ASP A 67 -12.36 14.02 -2.51
C ASP A 67 -11.93 12.56 -2.80
N LYS A 68 -12.86 11.73 -3.31
CA LYS A 68 -12.64 10.31 -3.71
C LYS A 68 -12.43 9.33 -2.55
N THR A 69 -13.10 9.55 -1.42
CA THR A 69 -13.19 8.71 -0.21
C THR A 69 -14.26 7.61 -0.30
N GLY A 70 -14.51 6.91 0.82
CA GLY A 70 -15.49 5.83 0.94
C GLY A 70 -14.89 4.46 0.67
N LYS A 71 -13.55 4.36 0.64
CA LYS A 71 -12.86 3.12 0.25
C LYS A 71 -12.34 2.34 1.45
N LEU A 72 -12.29 2.95 2.63
CA LEU A 72 -11.77 2.23 3.79
C LEU A 72 -12.67 1.06 4.19
N LEU A 73 -13.99 1.21 4.09
CA LEU A 73 -14.90 0.10 4.36
C LEU A 73 -14.86 -0.98 3.26
N ASP A 74 -14.71 -0.59 1.99
CA ASP A 74 -14.42 -1.55 0.90
C ASP A 74 -13.10 -2.30 1.15
N GLU A 75 -12.08 -1.61 1.67
CA GLU A 75 -10.79 -2.18 2.06
C GLU A 75 -10.97 -3.22 3.18
N VAL A 76 -11.78 -2.89 4.20
CA VAL A 76 -12.10 -3.81 5.30
C VAL A 76 -12.74 -5.10 4.77
N ASP A 77 -13.60 -5.04 3.76
CA ASP A 77 -14.22 -6.24 3.18
C ASP A 77 -13.22 -7.18 2.50
N PHE A 78 -12.14 -6.65 1.92
CA PHE A 78 -11.03 -7.49 1.45
C PHE A 78 -10.33 -8.17 2.61
N TYR A 79 -10.03 -7.46 3.70
CA TYR A 79 -9.43 -8.07 4.88
C TYR A 79 -10.31 -9.16 5.51
N ARG A 80 -11.62 -8.92 5.62
CA ARG A 80 -12.58 -9.93 6.11
C ARG A 80 -12.55 -11.17 5.24
N LYS A 81 -12.53 -11.00 3.91
CA LYS A 81 -12.47 -12.13 2.97
C LYS A 81 -11.17 -12.93 3.13
N LEU A 82 -10.05 -12.26 3.34
CA LEU A 82 -8.76 -12.90 3.59
C LEU A 82 -8.73 -13.60 4.96
N ALA A 83 -9.44 -13.06 5.95
CA ALA A 83 -9.58 -13.68 7.27
C ALA A 83 -10.37 -14.99 7.24
N GLU A 84 -11.45 -15.06 6.44
CA GLU A 84 -12.18 -16.31 6.19
C GLU A 84 -11.28 -17.43 5.62
N ALA A 85 -10.23 -17.05 4.89
CA ALA A 85 -9.26 -17.97 4.30
C ALA A 85 -8.01 -18.22 5.18
N GLY A 86 -7.95 -17.65 6.39
CA GLY A 86 -6.89 -17.93 7.38
C GLY A 86 -5.83 -16.82 7.60
N SER A 87 -5.95 -15.65 6.95
CA SER A 87 -5.06 -14.48 7.15
C SER A 87 -3.55 -14.76 7.01
N ILE A 88 -3.13 -15.55 6.03
CA ILE A 88 -1.71 -15.88 5.83
C ILE A 88 -0.97 -14.66 5.27
N GLY A 89 -0.07 -14.06 6.06
CA GLY A 89 0.72 -12.90 5.65
C GLY A 89 -0.11 -11.62 5.46
N VAL A 90 -1.21 -11.47 6.18
CA VAL A 90 -2.09 -10.28 6.16
C VAL A 90 -2.45 -9.89 7.60
N PRO A 91 -2.37 -8.60 8.00
CA PRO A 91 -2.74 -8.19 9.35
C PRO A 91 -4.22 -8.44 9.64
N LYS A 92 -4.54 -8.80 10.89
CA LYS A 92 -5.93 -9.01 11.31
C LYS A 92 -6.59 -7.68 11.62
N ILE A 93 -7.86 -7.55 11.20
CA ILE A 93 -8.74 -6.47 11.64
C ILE A 93 -9.27 -6.82 13.02
N ARG A 94 -9.07 -5.91 13.98
CA ARG A 94 -9.63 -6.00 15.33
C ARG A 94 -10.99 -5.34 15.42
N TRP A 95 -11.14 -4.21 14.73
CA TRP A 95 -12.38 -3.45 14.72
C TRP A 95 -12.45 -2.57 13.47
N SER A 96 -13.66 -2.27 13.02
CA SER A 96 -13.92 -1.33 11.94
C SER A 96 -15.30 -0.73 12.13
N GLY A 97 -15.46 0.54 11.83
CA GLY A 97 -16.74 1.22 11.94
C GLY A 97 -16.65 2.66 11.46
N SER A 98 -17.72 3.41 11.69
CA SER A 98 -17.76 4.85 11.45
C SER A 98 -18.02 5.55 12.78
N ASP A 99 -17.31 6.65 13.01
CA ASP A 99 -17.47 7.52 14.18
C ASP A 99 -17.35 8.98 13.73
N GLY A 100 -18.41 9.77 13.94
CA GLY A 100 -18.53 11.11 13.39
C GLY A 100 -18.30 11.15 11.88
N GLU A 101 -17.30 11.93 11.46
CA GLU A 101 -16.93 12.13 10.05
C GLU A 101 -15.83 11.18 9.56
N TYR A 102 -15.56 10.10 10.30
CA TYR A 102 -14.50 9.16 9.96
C TYR A 102 -15.03 7.75 9.74
N ASN A 103 -14.57 7.13 8.65
CA ASN A 103 -14.45 5.68 8.59
C ASN A 103 -13.15 5.28 9.29
N ILE A 104 -13.20 4.19 10.05
CA ILE A 104 -12.10 3.79 10.92
C ILE A 104 -11.85 2.29 10.81
N MET A 105 -10.57 1.91 10.75
CA MET A 105 -10.12 0.53 10.72
C MET A 105 -8.98 0.33 11.73
N VAL A 106 -9.18 -0.55 12.71
CA VAL A 106 -8.18 -0.96 13.70
C VAL A 106 -7.65 -2.33 13.31
N MET A 107 -6.32 -2.45 13.18
CA MET A 107 -5.64 -3.68 12.77
C MET A 107 -4.40 -3.97 13.61
N ASP A 108 -3.83 -5.16 13.43
CA ASP A 108 -2.49 -5.51 13.96
C ASP A 108 -1.46 -4.43 13.65
N LEU A 109 -0.74 -3.99 14.68
CA LEU A 109 0.46 -3.19 14.49
C LEU A 109 1.59 -4.11 14.01
N LEU A 110 2.16 -3.80 12.86
CA LEU A 110 3.27 -4.54 12.26
C LEU A 110 4.60 -3.81 12.49
N GLY A 111 5.70 -4.47 12.15
CA GLY A 111 7.02 -3.88 12.17
C GLY A 111 7.28 -2.95 10.97
N PRO A 112 8.54 -2.52 10.79
CA PRO A 112 8.96 -1.67 9.67
C PRO A 112 8.56 -2.22 8.29
N SER A 113 8.31 -1.32 7.35
CA SER A 113 8.11 -1.69 5.95
C SER A 113 9.42 -2.11 5.28
N ILE A 114 9.33 -2.82 4.16
CA ILE A 114 10.52 -3.13 3.36
C ILE A 114 11.21 -1.85 2.88
N GLU A 115 10.47 -0.77 2.59
CA GLU A 115 11.09 0.54 2.27
C GLU A 115 11.92 1.09 3.45
N ASP A 116 11.42 0.95 4.69
CA ASP A 116 12.13 1.41 5.88
C ASP A 116 13.40 0.59 6.11
N LEU A 117 13.32 -0.74 5.95
CA LEU A 117 14.48 -1.64 6.04
C LEU A 117 15.52 -1.31 4.96
N LEU A 118 15.08 -1.05 3.73
CA LEU A 118 15.96 -0.60 2.66
C LEU A 118 16.64 0.72 3.01
N HIS A 119 15.92 1.70 3.54
CA HIS A 119 16.51 2.96 3.97
C HIS A 119 17.55 2.77 5.07
N SER A 120 17.26 1.96 6.09
CA SER A 120 18.20 1.67 7.18
C SER A 120 19.46 0.95 6.70
N SER A 121 19.37 0.19 5.61
CA SER A 121 20.46 -0.61 5.03
C SER A 121 21.19 0.12 3.89
N GLY A 122 21.07 1.45 3.77
CA GLY A 122 21.71 2.23 2.71
C GLY A 122 21.20 1.89 1.30
N LYS A 123 19.94 1.47 1.20
CA LYS A 123 19.21 1.02 0.00
C LYS A 123 19.81 -0.21 -0.67
N ARG A 124 20.41 -1.10 0.13
CA ARG A 124 21.07 -2.32 -0.35
C ARG A 124 20.71 -3.50 0.54
N LEU A 125 20.52 -4.64 -0.10
CA LEU A 125 20.35 -5.94 0.57
C LEU A 125 21.27 -6.95 -0.13
N SER A 126 21.70 -7.98 0.61
CA SER A 126 22.42 -9.11 0.01
C SER A 126 21.50 -9.90 -0.93
N LEU A 127 22.08 -10.65 -1.86
CA LEU A 127 21.30 -11.54 -2.73
C LEU A 127 20.39 -12.47 -1.93
N THR A 128 20.92 -13.11 -0.88
CA THR A 128 20.15 -14.02 -0.02
C THR A 128 18.93 -13.32 0.56
N SER A 129 19.08 -12.10 1.08
CA SER A 129 17.95 -11.33 1.61
C SER A 129 16.93 -10.97 0.52
N VAL A 130 17.38 -10.62 -0.69
CA VAL A 130 16.49 -10.32 -1.82
C VAL A 130 15.71 -11.56 -2.26
N LEU A 131 16.36 -12.73 -2.34
CA LEU A 131 15.69 -13.98 -2.71
C LEU A 131 14.69 -14.42 -1.65
N MET A 132 15.05 -14.34 -0.37
CA MET A 132 14.15 -14.65 0.75
C MET A 132 12.95 -13.69 0.80
N LEU A 133 13.19 -12.41 0.54
CA LEU A 133 12.15 -11.40 0.41
C LEU A 133 11.21 -11.74 -0.76
N GLY A 134 11.76 -12.06 -1.93
CA GLY A 134 10.98 -12.44 -3.11
C GLY A 134 10.10 -13.65 -2.87
N PHE A 135 10.66 -14.71 -2.27
CA PHE A 135 9.92 -15.92 -1.92
C PHE A 135 8.70 -15.62 -1.03
N LYS A 136 8.91 -14.86 0.05
CA LYS A 136 7.84 -14.51 1.00
C LYS A 136 6.80 -13.55 0.39
N MET A 137 7.23 -12.57 -0.41
CA MET A 137 6.33 -11.65 -1.11
C MET A 137 5.43 -12.37 -2.10
N VAL A 138 5.99 -13.32 -2.88
CA VAL A 138 5.21 -14.15 -3.80
C VAL A 138 4.19 -14.97 -3.02
N GLY A 139 4.56 -15.59 -1.90
CA GLY A 139 3.62 -16.33 -1.06
C GLY A 139 2.44 -15.47 -0.55
N CYS A 140 2.70 -14.22 -0.13
CA CYS A 140 1.64 -13.30 0.28
C CYS A 140 0.69 -12.97 -0.87
N VAL A 141 1.23 -12.67 -2.05
CA VAL A 141 0.43 -12.31 -3.24
C VAL A 141 -0.34 -13.53 -3.76
N GLU A 142 0.26 -14.71 -3.73
CA GLU A 142 -0.39 -15.96 -4.08
C GLU A 142 -1.62 -16.22 -3.19
N PHE A 143 -1.49 -16.06 -1.87
CA PHE A 143 -2.62 -16.18 -0.94
C PHE A 143 -3.75 -15.19 -1.27
N VAL A 144 -3.42 -13.92 -1.51
CA VAL A 144 -4.41 -12.90 -1.92
C VAL A 144 -5.09 -13.30 -3.24
N HIS A 145 -4.33 -13.81 -4.21
CA HIS A 145 -4.86 -14.25 -5.51
C HIS A 145 -5.77 -15.48 -5.37
N GLN A 146 -5.45 -16.44 -4.50
CA GLN A 146 -6.30 -17.60 -4.22
C GLN A 146 -7.67 -17.19 -3.65
N CYS A 147 -7.74 -16.05 -2.96
CA CYS A 147 -8.98 -15.47 -2.47
C CYS A 147 -9.78 -14.68 -3.54
N GLY A 148 -9.36 -14.71 -4.81
CA GLY A 148 -10.03 -14.00 -5.91
C GLY A 148 -9.76 -12.50 -5.97
N ILE A 149 -8.71 -12.02 -5.27
CA ILE A 149 -8.38 -10.60 -5.12
C ILE A 149 -7.08 -10.27 -5.85
N LEU A 150 -7.00 -9.09 -6.46
CA LEU A 150 -5.76 -8.45 -6.91
C LEU A 150 -5.41 -7.33 -5.96
N HIS A 151 -4.13 -7.18 -5.63
CA HIS A 151 -3.67 -6.11 -4.75
C HIS A 151 -3.52 -4.78 -5.51
N ARG A 152 -2.94 -4.81 -6.73
CA ARG A 152 -2.76 -3.68 -7.67
C ARG A 152 -1.87 -2.52 -7.22
N ASP A 153 -1.37 -2.50 -5.98
CA ASP A 153 -0.35 -1.52 -5.54
C ASP A 153 0.88 -2.15 -4.87
N ILE A 154 1.47 -3.14 -5.53
CA ILE A 154 2.71 -3.78 -5.09
C ILE A 154 3.87 -2.76 -5.07
N LYS A 155 4.40 -2.49 -3.87
CA LYS A 155 5.54 -1.58 -3.61
C LYS A 155 6.17 -1.92 -2.26
N PRO A 156 7.44 -1.55 -2.00
CA PRO A 156 8.10 -1.89 -0.74
C PRO A 156 7.39 -1.37 0.52
N ASN A 157 6.67 -0.25 0.43
CA ASN A 157 5.92 0.31 1.55
C ASN A 157 4.72 -0.55 2.01
N ASN A 158 4.16 -1.37 1.12
CA ASN A 158 2.98 -2.20 1.42
C ASN A 158 3.36 -3.62 1.84
N PHE A 159 4.66 -3.90 1.99
CA PHE A 159 5.16 -5.11 2.61
C PHE A 159 5.88 -4.72 3.89
N THR A 160 5.60 -5.43 4.97
CA THR A 160 6.21 -5.18 6.28
C THR A 160 6.72 -6.47 6.89
N ILE A 161 7.67 -6.35 7.80
CA ILE A 161 8.00 -7.47 8.69
C ILE A 161 6.96 -7.53 9.82
N GLY A 162 6.69 -8.73 10.32
CA GLY A 162 5.84 -8.89 11.50
C GLY A 162 6.48 -8.31 12.75
N ALA A 163 5.70 -8.21 13.83
CA ALA A 163 6.16 -7.82 15.15
C ALA A 163 6.17 -9.03 16.10
N GLY A 164 6.94 -8.93 17.19
CA GLY A 164 7.00 -9.98 18.22
C GLY A 164 7.39 -11.35 17.67
N GLU A 165 6.53 -12.34 17.89
CA GLU A 165 6.73 -13.73 17.42
C GLU A 165 6.72 -13.88 15.89
N HIS A 166 6.18 -12.89 15.17
CA HIS A 166 6.11 -12.90 13.71
C HIS A 166 7.22 -12.11 13.02
N LYS A 167 8.29 -11.73 13.73
CA LYS A 167 9.41 -10.92 13.19
C LYS A 167 10.07 -11.50 11.93
N ASP A 168 10.02 -12.82 11.77
CA ASP A 168 10.57 -13.52 10.61
C ASP A 168 9.56 -13.69 9.47
N SER A 169 8.33 -13.18 9.60
CA SER A 169 7.28 -13.23 8.59
C SER A 169 7.15 -11.91 7.83
N ILE A 170 6.69 -11.98 6.59
CA ILE A 170 6.31 -10.81 5.79
C ILE A 170 4.80 -10.74 5.72
N PHE A 171 4.30 -9.52 5.78
CA PHE A 171 2.89 -9.20 5.64
C PHE A 171 2.69 -8.25 4.46
N ILE A 172 1.60 -8.44 3.72
CA ILE A 172 1.10 -7.49 2.73
C ILE A 172 -0.05 -6.68 3.35
N MET A 173 -0.05 -5.37 3.11
CA MET A 173 -1.04 -4.44 3.67
C MET A 173 -1.48 -3.39 2.64
N ASP A 174 -2.49 -2.60 3.03
CA ASP A 174 -3.09 -1.50 2.25
C ASP A 174 -3.77 -1.99 0.96
N PHE A 175 -5.00 -2.48 1.15
CA PHE A 175 -5.86 -2.99 0.09
C PHE A 175 -6.76 -1.89 -0.51
N GLY A 176 -6.46 -0.61 -0.27
CA GLY A 176 -7.28 0.51 -0.75
C GLY A 176 -7.35 0.64 -2.28
N LEU A 177 -6.47 -0.05 -3.01
CA LEU A 177 -6.52 -0.19 -4.46
C LEU A 177 -6.85 -1.61 -4.93
N ALA A 178 -7.18 -2.54 -4.03
CA ALA A 178 -7.48 -3.91 -4.39
C ALA A 178 -8.75 -4.02 -5.25
N LYS A 179 -8.93 -5.18 -5.89
CA LYS A 179 -10.11 -5.47 -6.73
C LYS A 179 -10.32 -6.98 -6.84
N ARG A 180 -11.59 -7.42 -6.88
CA ARG A 180 -11.93 -8.80 -7.25
C ARG A 180 -11.64 -9.05 -8.73
N TYR A 181 -10.90 -10.11 -9.03
CA TYR A 181 -10.65 -10.53 -10.42
C TYR A 181 -11.44 -11.77 -10.83
N LEU A 182 -12.13 -12.39 -9.87
CA LEU A 182 -13.13 -13.41 -10.09
C LEU A 182 -14.51 -12.82 -9.82
N ASP A 183 -15.48 -13.15 -10.66
CA ASP A 183 -16.89 -12.85 -10.41
C ASP A 183 -17.54 -13.89 -9.46
N ALA A 184 -18.86 -13.79 -9.27
CA ALA A 184 -19.61 -14.69 -8.38
C ALA A 184 -19.58 -16.16 -8.84
N ASP A 185 -19.40 -16.40 -10.14
CA ASP A 185 -19.32 -17.72 -10.76
C ASP A 185 -17.87 -18.23 -10.85
N GLY A 186 -16.93 -17.50 -10.25
CA GLY A 186 -15.50 -17.82 -10.27
C GLY A 186 -14.84 -17.58 -11.63
N GLN A 187 -15.49 -16.87 -12.55
CA GLN A 187 -14.93 -16.54 -13.86
C GLN A 187 -14.00 -15.33 -13.77
N HIS A 188 -12.93 -15.36 -14.55
CA HIS A 188 -11.98 -14.26 -14.61
C HIS A 188 -12.60 -13.04 -15.27
N ILE A 189 -12.37 -11.85 -14.70
CA ILE A 189 -12.81 -10.58 -15.29
C ILE A 189 -12.34 -10.43 -16.75
N PRO A 190 -13.16 -9.82 -17.63
CA PRO A 190 -12.78 -9.64 -19.03
C PRO A 190 -11.61 -8.68 -19.18
N GLU A 191 -10.83 -8.86 -20.24
CA GLU A 191 -9.85 -7.85 -20.63
C GLU A 191 -10.58 -6.56 -21.03
N ALA A 192 -10.11 -5.43 -20.50
CA ALA A 192 -10.69 -4.12 -20.79
C ALA A 192 -9.61 -3.04 -20.89
N LYS A 193 -9.89 -1.98 -21.67
CA LYS A 193 -9.09 -0.75 -21.64
C LYS A 193 -9.58 0.17 -20.53
N LYS A 194 -8.66 0.57 -19.64
CA LYS A 194 -8.89 1.50 -18.54
C LYS A 194 -8.46 2.92 -18.90
N LYS A 195 -9.22 3.89 -18.40
CA LYS A 195 -8.82 5.30 -18.38
C LYS A 195 -7.97 5.54 -17.13
N GLY A 196 -6.67 5.78 -17.32
CA GLY A 196 -5.74 6.11 -16.24
C GLY A 196 -5.00 4.92 -15.67
N LEU A 197 -3.98 5.23 -14.86
CA LEU A 197 -3.07 4.26 -14.24
C LEU A 197 -3.40 4.13 -12.76
N THR A 198 -3.59 2.89 -12.31
CA THR A 198 -3.77 2.52 -10.90
C THR A 198 -2.45 2.01 -10.33
N GLY A 199 -2.19 2.33 -9.06
CA GLY A 199 -0.99 1.90 -8.33
C GLY A 199 0.25 2.75 -8.59
N THR A 200 1.36 2.28 -8.05
CA THR A 200 2.64 3.00 -8.07
C THR A 200 3.35 2.83 -9.41
N VAL A 201 3.43 3.94 -10.17
CA VAL A 201 4.01 4.04 -11.53
C VAL A 201 5.38 3.39 -11.70
N ARG A 202 6.18 3.42 -10.62
CA ARG A 202 7.54 2.89 -10.58
C ARG A 202 7.55 1.37 -10.67
N TYR A 203 6.63 0.69 -9.99
CA TYR A 203 6.61 -0.77 -9.84
C TYR A 203 5.58 -1.44 -10.76
N THR A 204 4.53 -0.72 -11.21
CA THR A 204 3.51 -1.31 -12.09
C THR A 204 4.02 -1.71 -13.48
N THR A 205 3.39 -2.69 -14.13
CA THR A 205 3.85 -3.26 -15.42
C THR A 205 3.54 -2.37 -16.63
N LEU A 206 4.14 -2.70 -17.78
CA LEU A 206 3.84 -2.03 -19.05
C LEU A 206 2.37 -2.19 -19.49
N ASN A 207 1.71 -3.29 -19.14
CA ASN A 207 0.29 -3.47 -19.42
C ASN A 207 -0.55 -2.38 -18.74
N VAL A 208 -0.28 -2.12 -17.46
CA VAL A 208 -0.98 -1.07 -16.71
C VAL A 208 -0.63 0.33 -17.25
N HIS A 209 0.62 0.56 -17.66
CA HIS A 209 1.00 1.81 -18.37
C HIS A 209 0.24 2.00 -19.69
N ARG A 210 -0.06 0.91 -20.40
CA ARG A 210 -0.85 0.89 -21.64
C ARG A 210 -2.37 0.95 -21.39
N GLY A 211 -2.79 0.98 -20.13
CA GLY A 211 -4.19 1.01 -19.75
C GLY A 211 -4.91 -0.32 -19.99
N ILE A 212 -4.19 -1.45 -20.03
CA ILE A 212 -4.79 -2.78 -20.04
C ILE A 212 -5.23 -3.12 -18.61
N GLU A 213 -6.42 -3.70 -18.44
CA GLU A 213 -6.94 -4.14 -17.14
C GLU A 213 -5.90 -5.04 -16.44
N PRO A 214 -5.47 -4.68 -15.21
CA PRO A 214 -4.53 -5.50 -14.45
C PRO A 214 -5.13 -6.88 -14.13
N SER A 215 -4.27 -7.90 -14.17
CA SER A 215 -4.58 -9.26 -13.72
C SER A 215 -3.47 -9.75 -12.77
N ARG A 216 -3.53 -11.03 -12.36
CA ARG A 216 -2.52 -11.65 -11.48
C ARG A 216 -1.08 -11.45 -11.96
N ARG A 217 -0.86 -11.49 -13.28
CA ARG A 217 0.45 -11.28 -13.91
C ARG A 217 1.06 -9.92 -13.57
N ASP A 218 0.22 -8.91 -13.33
CA ASP A 218 0.67 -7.54 -13.12
C ASP A 218 1.11 -7.30 -11.67
N ASP A 219 0.50 -7.98 -10.69
CA ASP A 219 1.00 -8.01 -9.31
C ASP A 219 2.35 -8.75 -9.23
N LEU A 220 2.47 -9.92 -9.88
CA LEU A 220 3.73 -10.68 -9.93
C LEU A 220 4.83 -9.93 -10.68
N GLY A 221 4.50 -9.31 -11.81
CA GLY A 221 5.45 -8.47 -12.55
C GLY A 221 5.94 -7.27 -11.72
N ALA A 222 5.07 -6.69 -10.89
CA ALA A 222 5.44 -5.63 -9.98
C ALA A 222 6.40 -6.08 -8.86
N ILE A 223 6.26 -7.32 -8.36
CA ILE A 223 7.25 -7.91 -7.44
C ILE A 223 8.65 -7.92 -8.09
N GLY A 224 8.76 -8.29 -9.36
CA GLY A 224 10.04 -8.26 -10.08
C GLY A 224 10.71 -6.88 -10.05
N TYR A 225 9.94 -5.81 -10.29
CA TYR A 225 10.45 -4.44 -10.17
C TYR A 225 10.86 -4.07 -8.74
N VAL A 226 10.15 -4.58 -7.73
CA VAL A 226 10.50 -4.37 -6.31
C VAL A 226 11.81 -5.09 -5.97
N LEU A 227 12.03 -6.31 -6.45
CA LEU A 227 13.25 -7.07 -6.15
C LEU A 227 14.49 -6.55 -6.88
N ILE A 228 14.33 -5.94 -8.06
CA ILE A 228 15.43 -5.28 -8.77
C ILE A 228 15.90 -4.03 -8.02
N TYR A 229 15.00 -3.33 -7.32
CA TYR A 229 15.31 -2.07 -6.63
C TYR A 229 16.51 -2.14 -5.67
N PRO A 230 16.62 -3.11 -4.73
CA PRO A 230 17.79 -3.25 -3.85
C PRO A 230 19.06 -3.74 -4.55
N CYS A 231 18.94 -4.39 -5.71
CA CYS A 231 20.08 -4.92 -6.46
C CYS A 231 20.71 -3.88 -7.40
N ALA A 232 19.90 -2.94 -7.90
CA ALA A 232 20.34 -1.89 -8.80
C ALA A 232 20.99 -0.71 -8.04
N ARG A 233 21.97 -0.02 -8.64
CA ARG A 233 22.50 1.22 -8.03
C ARG A 233 21.47 2.33 -8.04
N ARG A 234 20.63 2.34 -9.08
CA ARG A 234 19.51 3.27 -9.25
C ARG A 234 18.50 2.61 -10.16
N MET A 235 17.23 2.61 -9.75
CA MET A 235 16.18 2.09 -10.63
C MET A 235 16.14 2.90 -11.95
N PRO A 236 16.12 2.25 -13.13
CA PRO A 236 16.23 2.95 -14.42
C PRO A 236 15.12 3.99 -14.70
N VAL A 237 13.99 3.87 -14.01
CA VAL A 237 12.85 4.79 -14.09
C VAL A 237 12.82 5.86 -12.99
N ALA A 238 13.86 5.94 -12.15
CA ALA A 238 13.95 6.88 -11.04
C ALA A 238 14.46 8.27 -11.47
N GLY A 239 13.95 9.32 -10.79
CA GLY A 239 14.38 10.71 -11.00
C GLY A 239 13.83 11.36 -12.28
N ILE A 240 12.80 10.78 -12.88
CA ILE A 240 12.06 11.42 -13.99
C ILE A 240 11.17 12.52 -13.41
N ASN A 241 11.51 13.77 -13.72
CA ASN A 241 10.73 14.95 -13.36
C ASN A 241 9.78 15.34 -14.49
N ALA A 242 8.60 15.84 -14.14
CA ALA A 242 7.63 16.35 -15.11
C ALA A 242 6.69 17.35 -14.45
N LYS A 243 6.12 18.26 -15.25
CA LYS A 243 5.21 19.32 -14.80
C LYS A 243 3.87 18.82 -14.25
N SER A 244 3.45 17.59 -14.59
CA SER A 244 2.20 17.01 -14.08
C SER A 244 2.34 15.50 -13.82
N LYS A 245 1.50 14.97 -12.94
CA LYS A 245 1.44 13.52 -12.63
C LYS A 245 1.23 12.68 -13.89
N ARG A 246 0.33 13.12 -14.78
CA ARG A 246 0.05 12.46 -16.07
C ARG A 246 1.26 12.45 -17.01
N THR A 247 1.99 13.56 -17.09
CA THR A 247 3.21 13.62 -17.92
C THR A 247 4.31 12.74 -17.34
N LYS A 248 4.47 12.73 -16.00
CA LYS A 248 5.42 11.86 -15.31
C LYS A 248 5.13 10.38 -15.58
N GLN A 249 3.85 9.98 -15.48
CA GLN A 249 3.37 8.64 -15.82
C GLN A 249 3.78 8.24 -17.23
N ARG A 250 3.50 9.09 -18.23
CA ARG A 250 3.85 8.82 -19.63
C ARG A 250 5.36 8.69 -19.85
N HIS A 251 6.17 9.53 -19.21
CA HIS A 251 7.63 9.46 -19.34
C HIS A 251 8.19 8.19 -18.73
N ILE A 252 7.68 7.77 -17.56
CA ILE A 252 8.06 6.51 -16.92
C ILE A 252 7.68 5.32 -17.82
N GLY A 253 6.46 5.30 -18.36
CA GLY A 253 6.00 4.24 -19.27
C GLY A 253 6.90 4.11 -20.50
N ARG A 254 7.20 5.23 -21.19
CA ARG A 254 8.13 5.24 -22.32
C ARG A 254 9.52 4.74 -21.95
N LYS A 255 10.04 5.12 -20.79
CA LYS A 255 11.34 4.65 -20.32
C LYS A 255 11.31 3.13 -20.08
N LYS A 256 10.24 2.59 -19.49
CA LYS A 256 10.05 1.14 -19.33
C LYS A 256 10.00 0.39 -20.66
N GLU A 257 9.38 0.95 -21.70
CA GLU A 257 9.34 0.34 -23.03
C GLU A 257 10.72 0.24 -23.70
N GLN A 258 11.64 1.13 -23.32
CA GLN A 258 13.00 1.18 -23.88
C GLN A 258 13.99 0.28 -23.13
N ILE A 259 13.61 -0.29 -21.99
CA ILE A 259 14.51 -1.09 -21.16
C ILE A 259 14.08 -2.55 -21.27
N SER A 260 14.96 -3.40 -21.78
CA SER A 260 14.70 -4.83 -21.82
C SER A 260 14.76 -5.43 -20.39
N HIS A 261 14.04 -6.52 -20.16
CA HIS A 261 14.18 -7.27 -18.91
C HIS A 261 15.62 -7.78 -18.71
N GLU A 262 16.31 -8.11 -19.80
CA GLU A 262 17.70 -8.53 -19.75
C GLU A 262 18.62 -7.42 -19.23
N ASP A 263 18.43 -6.18 -19.65
CA ASP A 263 19.23 -5.03 -19.18
C ASP A 263 18.97 -4.72 -17.71
N LEU A 264 17.70 -4.84 -17.27
CA LEU A 264 17.33 -4.72 -15.85
C LEU A 264 18.03 -5.80 -15.01
N CYS A 265 18.01 -7.05 -15.49
CA CYS A 265 18.62 -8.17 -14.80
C CYS A 265 20.15 -8.12 -14.85
N LYS A 266 20.77 -7.60 -15.92
CA LYS A 266 22.23 -7.43 -16.02
C LYS A 266 22.76 -6.49 -14.94
N GLU A 267 22.07 -5.38 -14.65
CA GLU A 267 22.47 -4.47 -13.58
C GLU A 267 22.40 -5.15 -12.21
N ALA A 268 21.34 -5.92 -11.95
CA ALA A 268 21.19 -6.70 -10.73
C ALA A 268 22.25 -7.82 -10.64
N ALA A 269 22.46 -8.59 -11.71
CA ALA A 269 23.36 -9.73 -11.77
C ALA A 269 24.85 -9.33 -11.69
N ALA A 270 25.24 -8.22 -12.34
CA ALA A 270 26.59 -7.67 -12.21
C ALA A 270 26.91 -7.29 -10.76
N ARG A 271 25.87 -6.97 -9.97
CA ARG A 271 26.04 -6.69 -8.55
C ARG A 271 26.13 -7.95 -7.70
N VAL A 272 25.26 -8.92 -7.96
CA VAL A 272 25.31 -10.26 -7.34
C VAL A 272 26.68 -10.90 -7.54
N ARG A 273 27.26 -10.80 -8.74
CA ARG A 273 28.58 -11.34 -9.05
C ARG A 273 29.67 -10.77 -8.14
N LYS A 274 29.67 -9.45 -7.90
CA LYS A 274 30.62 -8.82 -6.98
C LYS A 274 30.50 -9.34 -5.55
N ASP A 275 29.27 -9.62 -5.10
CA ASP A 275 29.03 -10.15 -3.76
C ASP A 275 29.47 -11.63 -3.65
N LEU A 276 29.35 -12.40 -4.73
CA LEU A 276 29.86 -13.78 -4.83
C LEU A 276 31.39 -13.84 -4.97
N ASP A 277 32.00 -12.90 -5.70
CA ASP A 277 33.46 -12.81 -5.86
C ASP A 277 34.16 -12.56 -4.51
N ILE A 278 33.47 -11.96 -3.53
CA ILE A 278 33.95 -11.78 -2.14
C ILE A 278 33.96 -13.10 -1.37
N LEU A 279 33.10 -14.07 -1.73
CA LEU A 279 32.99 -15.35 -1.04
C LEU A 279 34.04 -16.37 -1.49
N GLY A 280 34.84 -16.05 -2.52
CA GLY A 280 35.82 -16.97 -3.10
C GLY A 280 35.18 -18.10 -3.92
N PRO A 281 35.99 -18.97 -4.55
CA PRO A 281 35.47 -20.13 -5.27
C PRO A 281 34.74 -21.08 -4.31
N PHE A 282 33.58 -21.57 -4.72
CA PHE A 282 32.92 -22.67 -4.05
C PHE A 282 33.76 -23.93 -4.23
N GLU A 283 34.46 -24.37 -3.18
CA GLU A 283 34.96 -25.74 -3.11
C GLU A 283 33.74 -26.65 -2.91
N ILE A 284 33.37 -27.38 -3.96
CA ILE A 284 32.34 -28.43 -3.93
C ILE A 284 32.98 -29.73 -3.43
#